data_AF-A0A924VAN5-F1
#
_entry.id   AF-A0A924VAN5-F1
#
_cell.length_a   1.000
_cell.length_b   1.000
_cell.length_c   1.000
_cell.angle_alpha   90.00
_cell.angle_beta   90.00
_cell.angle_gamma   90.00
#
_symmetry.space_group_name_H-M   'P 1'
#
loop_
_entity.id
_entity.type
_entity.pdbx_description
1 polymer ?
#
loop_
_entity_poly.entity_id
_entity_poly.type
_entity_poly.pdbx_seq_one_letter_code
_entity_poly.pdbx_strand_id
1 'polypeptide(L)' 'MNNKTNRYAIILCGGSGTRLWPLSRTLRPKQLLALNGEQTLLQQTATRLLQQVDAANLFTVTHED' A
#
# COMPACT_ATOMS: atom_id res chain seq x y z
N MET A 1 -22.84 -17.57 -10.39
CA MET A 1 -21.92 -17.18 -11.48
C MET A 1 -20.60 -16.75 -10.85
N ASN A 2 -19.65 -17.68 -10.66
CA ASN A 2 -18.32 -17.38 -10.13
C ASN A 2 -17.42 -16.93 -11.28
N ASN A 3 -17.56 -15.67 -11.68
CA ASN A 3 -16.59 -15.09 -12.59
C ASN A 3 -15.36 -14.70 -11.76
N LYS A 4 -14.50 -15.68 -11.44
CA LYS A 4 -13.19 -15.41 -10.84
C LYS A 4 -12.37 -14.65 -11.89
N THR A 5 -12.47 -13.32 -11.86
CA THR A 5 -11.68 -12.46 -12.72
C THR A 5 -10.21 -12.63 -12.33
N ASN A 6 -9.41 -13.16 -13.25
CA ASN A 6 -7.98 -13.39 -13.08
C ASN A 6 -7.20 -12.06 -13.08
N ARG A 7 -7.43 -11.24 -12.05
CA ARG A 7 -6.81 -9.93 -11.88
C ARG A 7 -5.78 -9.99 -10.77
N TYR A 8 -4.64 -9.40 -11.06
CA TYR A 8 -3.54 -9.20 -10.13
C TYR A 8 -3.31 -7.72 -9.96
N ALA A 9 -2.93 -7.32 -8.76
CA ALA A 9 -2.56 -5.95 -8.46
C ALA A 9 -1.20 -5.93 -7.77
N ILE A 10 -0.39 -4.94 -8.14
CA ILE A 10 0.90 -4.68 -7.51
C ILE A 10 0.85 -3.26 -6.94
N ILE A 11 1.05 -3.14 -5.63
CA ILE A 11 1.26 -1.86 -4.96
C ILE A 11 2.76 -1.57 -4.95
N LEU A 12 3.16 -0.50 -5.63
CA LEU A 12 4.54 -0.01 -5.60
C LEU A 12 4.76 0.82 -4.32
N CYS A 13 5.30 0.19 -3.30
CA CYS A 13 5.57 0.75 -1.98
C CYS A 13 6.97 1.38 -1.90
N GLY A 14 7.30 2.22 -2.88
CA GLY A 14 8.55 2.97 -2.90
C GLY A 14 8.40 4.40 -2.34
N GLY A 15 9.54 4.98 -1.95
CA GLY A 15 9.66 6.41 -1.65
C GLY A 15 9.71 6.73 -0.15
N SER A 16 10.83 7.29 0.28
CA SER A 16 11.07 7.74 1.66
C SER A 16 10.10 8.83 2.13
N GLY A 17 9.58 9.64 1.20
CA GLY A 17 8.65 10.72 1.52
C GLY A 17 9.33 11.91 2.19
N THR A 18 10.54 12.30 1.77
CA THR A 18 11.36 13.34 2.42
C THR A 18 10.65 14.69 2.61
N ARG A 19 9.71 15.07 1.72
CA ARG A 19 8.88 16.29 1.88
C ARG A 19 7.92 16.26 3.07
N LEU A 20 7.67 15.07 3.63
CA LEU A 20 6.83 14.88 4.81
C LEU A 20 7.62 14.81 6.10
N TRP A 21 8.92 15.14 6.09
CA TRP A 21 9.69 15.35 7.31
C TRP A 21 8.98 16.44 8.16
N PRO A 22 8.76 16.27 9.49
CA PRO A 22 9.33 15.27 10.38
C PRO A 22 8.58 13.92 10.45
N LEU A 23 7.44 13.79 9.78
CA LEU A 23 6.54 12.63 9.93
C LEU A 23 7.13 11.36 9.28
N SER A 24 7.72 11.49 8.08
CA SER A 24 8.45 10.40 7.44
C SER A 24 9.88 10.31 7.98
N ARG A 25 10.31 9.11 8.38
CA ARG A 25 11.69 8.78 8.81
C ARG A 25 12.23 7.64 7.94
N THR A 26 13.53 7.36 8.02
CA THR A 26 14.15 6.19 7.36
C THR A 26 13.38 4.90 7.70
N LEU A 27 13.13 4.65 8.99
CA LEU A 27 12.40 3.47 9.46
C LEU A 27 10.86 3.59 9.35
N ARG A 28 10.35 4.74 8.94
CA ARG A 28 8.90 4.97 8.79
C ARG A 28 8.63 5.84 7.56
N PRO A 29 8.78 5.28 6.35
CA PRO A 29 8.55 5.98 5.10
C PRO A 29 7.06 6.31 4.89
N LYS A 30 6.77 7.14 3.87
CA LYS A 30 5.43 7.70 3.61
C LYS A 30 4.31 6.66 3.66
N GLN A 31 4.48 5.52 3.01
CA GLN A 31 3.45 4.49 2.87
C GLN A 31 3.00 3.91 4.23
N LEU A 32 3.85 3.99 5.26
CA LEU A 32 3.55 3.54 6.63
C LEU A 32 2.96 4.64 7.52
N LEU A 33 2.70 5.83 6.98
CA LEU A 33 2.07 6.93 7.70
C LEU A 33 0.55 6.84 7.57
N ALA A 34 -0.16 7.05 8.68
CA ALA A 34 -1.59 7.30 8.70
C ALA A 34 -1.80 8.82 8.66
N LEU A 35 -1.91 9.39 7.45
CA LEU A 35 -2.05 10.84 7.27
C LEU A 35 -3.51 11.30 7.32
N ASN A 36 -4.45 10.39 7.11
CA ASN A 36 -5.87 10.69 7.07
C ASN A 36 -6.64 9.56 7.77
N GLY A 37 -6.88 9.73 9.07
CA GLY A 37 -7.51 8.72 9.92
C GLY A 37 -6.53 7.71 10.50
N GLU A 38 -7.02 6.50 10.75
CA GLU A 38 -6.30 5.48 11.55
C GLU A 38 -5.44 4.53 10.71
N GLN A 39 -5.76 4.39 9.42
CA GLN A 39 -5.06 3.48 8.52
C GLN A 39 -3.86 4.16 7.84
N THR A 40 -2.78 3.40 7.65
CA THR A 40 -1.64 3.85 6.84
C THR A 40 -2.03 4.01 5.37
N LEU A 41 -1.30 4.83 4.62
CA LEU A 41 -1.53 4.98 3.18
C LEU A 41 -1.46 3.65 2.43
N LEU A 42 -0.58 2.73 2.86
CA LEU A 42 -0.51 1.38 2.34
C LEU A 42 -1.79 0.59 2.62
N GLN A 43 -2.25 0.58 3.87
CA GLN A 43 -3.49 -0.11 4.26
C GLN A 43 -4.69 0.43 3.48
N GLN A 44 -4.85 1.76 3.40
CA GLN A 44 -5.91 2.39 2.62
C GLN A 44 -5.86 1.98 1.14
N THR A 45 -4.66 1.81 0.58
CA THR A 45 -4.48 1.37 -0.80
C THR A 45 -4.84 -0.09 -1.00
N ALA A 46 -4.42 -0.97 -0.09
CA ALA A 46 -4.80 -2.38 -0.10
C ALA A 46 -6.31 -2.56 0.03
N THR A 47 -6.96 -1.86 0.98
CA THR A 47 -8.43 -1.93 1.18
C THR A 47 -9.20 -1.57 -0.09
N ARG A 48 -8.78 -0.55 -0.83
CA ARG A 48 -9.41 -0.21 -2.12
C ARG A 48 -9.23 -1.31 -3.17
N LEU A 49 -8.05 -1.92 -3.23
CA LEU A 49 -7.76 -2.96 -4.22
C LEU A 49 -8.46 -4.29 -3.91
N LEU A 50 -8.64 -4.63 -2.64
CA LEU A 50 -9.34 -5.84 -2.21
C LEU A 50 -10.83 -5.87 -2.62
N GLN A 51 -11.40 -4.73 -3.02
CA GLN A 51 -12.73 -4.68 -3.65
C GLN A 51 -12.73 -5.15 -5.12
N GLN A 52 -11.55 -5.31 -5.73
CA GLN A 52 -11.38 -5.56 -7.17
C GLN A 52 -10.51 -6.79 -7.47
N VAL A 53 -9.66 -7.21 -6.54
CA VAL A 53 -8.79 -8.39 -6.64
C VAL A 53 -8.85 -9.22 -5.36
N ASP A 54 -8.71 -10.53 -5.50
CA ASP A 54 -8.55 -11.43 -4.36
C ASP A 54 -7.25 -11.11 -3.60
N ALA A 55 -7.24 -11.27 -2.29
CA ALA A 55 -6.06 -11.01 -1.46
C ALA A 55 -4.84 -11.85 -1.88
N ALA A 56 -5.07 -13.07 -2.37
CA ALA A 56 -4.01 -13.95 -2.89
C ALA A 56 -3.32 -13.40 -4.15
N ASN A 57 -3.95 -12.45 -4.84
CA ASN A 57 -3.46 -11.84 -6.08
C ASN A 57 -2.98 -10.39 -5.88
N LEU A 58 -2.90 -9.93 -4.63
CA LEU A 58 -2.44 -8.60 -4.27
C LEU A 58 -1.01 -8.67 -3.72
N PHE A 59 -0.09 -8.04 -4.43
CA PHE A 59 1.33 -8.03 -4.06
C PHE A 59 1.80 -6.61 -3.76
N THR A 60 2.78 -6.48 -2.86
CA THR A 60 3.50 -5.23 -2.61
C THR A 60 4.95 -5.39 -3.04
N VAL A 61 5.49 -4.41 -3.75
CA VAL A 61 6.91 -4.34 -4.09
C VAL A 61 7.51 -3.13 -3.38
N THR A 62 8.58 -3.36 -2.63
CA THR A 62 9.29 -2.30 -1.88
C THR A 62 10.79 -2.57 -1.90
N HIS A 63 11.56 -1.63 -1.36
CA HIS A 63 13.00 -1.82 -1.18
C HIS A 63 13.25 -2.85 -0.07
N GLU A 64 14.41 -3.50 -0.06
CA GLU A 64 14.77 -4.46 1.00
C GLU A 64 14.84 -3.79 2.39
N ASP A 65 15.26 -2.52 2.39
CA ASP A 65 15.43 -1.67 3.58
C ASP A 65 14.19 -0.82 3.94
#